data_AF-A0A1Y1YH07-F1
#
_entry.id   AF-A0A1Y1YH07-F1
#
_cell.length_a   1.000
_cell.length_b   1.000
_cell.length_c   1.000
_cell.angle_alpha   90.00
_cell.angle_beta   90.00
_cell.angle_gamma   90.00
#
_symmetry.space_group_name_H-M   'P 1'
#
loop_
_entity.id
_entity.type
_entity.pdbx_description
1 polymer ?
#
loop_
_entity_poly.entity_id
_entity_poly.type
_entity_poly.pdbx_seq_one_letter_code
_entity_poly.pdbx_strand_id
1 'polypeptide(L)' 'YKTEMCRSYEETGACRYAEKCQFAHGVAELRVVKRHPRYKTQYCRTYWEQGCCPYGKRCCFIH' A
#
# COMPACT_ATOMS: atom_id res chain seq x y z
N TYR A 1 3.14 7.91 -6.17
CA TYR A 1 1.95 8.70 -6.51
C TYR A 1 0.95 7.78 -7.20
N LYS A 2 -0.27 7.68 -6.66
CA LYS A 2 -1.37 6.79 -7.05
C LYS A 2 -1.00 5.31 -7.13
N THR A 3 -0.20 4.82 -6.17
CA THR A 3 0.28 3.43 -6.12
C THR A 3 -0.54 2.53 -5.19
N GLU A 4 -1.48 3.12 -4.46
CA GLU A 4 -2.41 2.47 -3.55
C GLU A 4 -3.78 3.14 -3.69
N MET A 5 -4.86 2.40 -3.41
CA MET A 5 -6.23 2.92 -3.46
C MET A 5 -6.49 3.94 -2.35
N CYS A 6 -7.31 4.94 -2.68
CA CYS A 6 -7.78 5.92 -1.73
C CYS A 6 -8.92 5.33 -0.90
N ARG A 7 -8.68 5.08 0.39
CA ARG A 7 -9.70 4.51 1.29
C ARG A 7 -10.96 5.37 1.39
N SER A 8 -10.80 6.69 1.53
CA SER A 8 -11.96 7.59 1.64
C SER A 8 -12.85 7.52 0.40
N TYR A 9 -12.24 7.48 -0.79
CA TYR A 9 -12.99 7.34 -2.04
C TYR A 9 -13.62 5.95 -2.17
N GLU A 10 -12.90 4.90 -1.79
CA GLU A 10 -13.40 3.51 -1.83
C GLU A 10 -14.61 3.31 -0.89
N GLU A 11 -14.56 3.89 0.31
CA GLU A 11 -15.62 3.73 1.33
C GLU A 11 -16.83 4.65 1.09
N THR A 12 -16.60 5.88 0.64
CA THR A 12 -17.66 6.91 0.58
C THR A 12 -18.03 7.35 -0.84
N GLY A 13 -17.26 6.93 -1.85
CA GLY A 13 -17.36 7.44 -3.22
C GLY A 13 -16.82 8.88 -3.39
N ALA A 14 -16.32 9.51 -2.33
CA ALA A 14 -15.85 10.88 -2.32
C ALA A 14 -14.50 11.03 -1.62
N CYS A 15 -13.69 11.97 -2.12
CA CYS A 15 -12.40 12.30 -1.51
C CYS A 15 -12.22 13.81 -1.44
N ARG A 16 -11.90 14.33 -0.25
CA ARG A 16 -11.65 15.78 -0.02
C ARG A 16 -10.55 16.37 -0.92
N TYR A 17 -9.66 15.51 -1.43
CA TYR A 17 -8.54 15.94 -2.25
C TYR A 17 -8.84 15.91 -3.76
N ALA A 18 -9.95 15.31 -4.18
CA ALA A 18 -10.37 15.19 -5.58
C ALA A 18 -9.17 14.81 -6.49
N GLU A 19 -8.96 15.54 -7.58
CA GLU A 19 -7.87 15.30 -8.54
C GLU A 19 -6.46 15.42 -7.94
N LYS A 20 -6.30 16.14 -6.82
CA LYS A 20 -5.00 16.28 -6.13
C LYS A 20 -4.69 15.10 -5.20
N CYS A 21 -5.59 14.12 -5.10
CA CYS A 21 -5.36 12.93 -4.29
C CYS A 21 -4.10 12.20 -4.74
N GLN A 22 -3.23 11.86 -3.77
CA GLN A 22 -2.02 11.09 -4.04
C GLN A 22 -2.27 9.58 -4.12
N PHE A 23 -3.50 9.14 -3.85
CA PHE A 23 -3.97 7.77 -3.94
C PHE A 23 -4.91 7.61 -5.14
N ALA A 24 -5.07 6.39 -5.62
CA ALA A 24 -5.91 6.09 -6.76
C ALA A 24 -7.39 6.08 -6.36
N HIS A 25 -8.26 6.76 -7.12
CA HIS A 25 -9.72 6.69 -6.96
C HIS A 25 -10.35 5.53 -7.75
N GLY A 26 -9.55 4.77 -8.50
CA GLY A 26 -10.00 3.59 -9.21
C GLY A 26 -8.85 2.83 -9.82
N VAL A 27 -9.13 1.66 -10.39
CA VAL A 27 -8.11 0.79 -10.96
C VAL A 27 -7.38 1.46 -12.14
N ALA A 28 -8.10 2.30 -12.90
CA ALA A 28 -7.53 3.08 -13.99
C ALA A 28 -6.44 4.07 -13.53
N GLU A 29 -6.52 4.57 -12.29
CA GLU A 29 -5.52 5.49 -11.75
C GLU A 29 -4.39 4.77 -11.00
N LEU A 30 -4.56 3.48 -10.71
CA LEU A 30 -3.63 2.70 -9.89
C LEU A 30 -2.37 2.37 -10.69
N ARG A 31 -1.24 2.92 -10.25
CA ARG A 31 0.07 2.72 -10.87
C ARG A 31 0.77 1.51 -10.28
N VAL A 32 1.28 0.67 -11.18
CA VAL A 32 2.14 -0.46 -10.81
C VAL A 32 3.47 0.04 -10.31
N VAL A 33 3.88 -0.41 -9.12
CA VAL A 33 5.20 -0.12 -8.56
C VAL A 33 6.18 -1.20 -8.99
N LYS A 34 7.24 -0.82 -9.70
CA LYS A 34 8.39 -1.71 -9.92
C LYS A 34 9.09 -1.92 -8.57
N ARG A 35 8.89 -3.10 -7.98
CA ARG A 35 9.53 -3.49 -6.72
C ARG A 35 10.94 -4.02 -6.99
N HIS A 36 11.80 -3.94 -5.98
CA HIS A 36 13.10 -4.59 -6.03
C HIS A 36 12.92 -6.13 -6.15
N PRO A 37 13.77 -6.85 -6.89
CA PRO A 37 13.65 -8.31 -7.05
C PRO A 37 13.62 -9.11 -5.74
N ARG A 38 14.18 -8.56 -4.66
CA ARG A 38 14.14 -9.15 -3.31
C ARG A 38 12.89 -8.78 -2.48
N TYR A 39 11.87 -8.20 -3.10
CA TYR A 39 10.61 -7.91 -2.40
C TYR A 39 9.94 -9.22 -1.99
N LYS A 40 9.58 -9.34 -0.71
CA LYS A 40 8.93 -10.51 -0.13
C LYS A 40 9.69 -11.82 -0.37
N THR A 41 11.02 -11.78 -0.37
CA THR A 41 11.86 -13.01 -0.46
C THR A 41 12.40 -13.50 0.89
N GLN A 42 12.32 -12.68 1.95
CA GLN A 42 12.78 -13.03 3.30
C GLN A 42 11.71 -12.69 4.33
N TYR A 43 11.69 -13.42 5.45
CA TYR A 43 10.78 -13.19 6.57
C TYR A 43 11.10 -11.89 7.33
N CYS A 44 10.05 -11.19 7.74
CA CYS A 44 10.11 -10.05 8.62
C CYS A 44 10.31 -10.56 10.04
N ARG A 45 11.54 -10.45 10.55
CA ARG A 45 11.89 -10.86 11.91
C ARG A 45 10.93 -10.26 12.95
N THR A 46 10.67 -8.95 12.87
CA THR A 46 9.75 -8.26 13.78
C THR A 46 8.36 -8.87 13.80
N TYR A 47 7.78 -9.13 12.62
CA TYR A 47 6.44 -9.73 12.56
C TYR A 47 6.43 -11.17 13.08
N TRP A 48 7.45 -11.96 12.73
CA TRP A 48 7.54 -13.36 13.16
C TRP A 48 7.79 -13.53 14.67
N GLU A 49 8.53 -12.60 15.28
CA GLU A 49 8.85 -12.61 16.71
C GLU A 49 7.75 -11.96 17.55
N GLN A 50 7.14 -10.87 17.08
CA GLN A 50 6.23 -10.03 17.87
C GLN A 50 4.76 -10.16 17.45
N GLY A 51 4.48 -10.83 16.32
CA GLY A 51 3.13 -10.94 15.73
C GLY A 51 2.62 -9.66 15.08
N CYS A 52 3.38 -8.55 15.14
CA CYS A 52 3.01 -7.27 14.57
C CYS A 52 4.20 -6.58 13.90
N CYS A 53 3.93 -5.75 12.89
CA CYS A 53 4.97 -4.98 12.21
C CYS A 53 4.47 -3.56 11.93
N PRO A 54 5.23 -2.51 12.31
CA PRO A 54 4.82 -1.12 12.14
C PRO A 54 4.66 -0.71 10.67
N TYR A 55 5.31 -1.44 9.75
CA TYR A 55 5.20 -1.19 8.32
C TYR A 55 3.93 -1.82 7.70
N GLY A 56 3.29 -2.77 8.39
CA GLY A 56 2.07 -3.44 7.93
C GLY A 56 2.16 -3.92 6.49
N LYS A 57 1.13 -3.63 5.68
CA LYS A 57 1.06 -4.01 4.26
C LYS A 57 2.20 -3.41 3.40
N ARG A 58 2.87 -2.35 3.88
CA ARG A 58 3.99 -1.70 3.17
C ARG A 58 5.33 -2.39 3.42
N CYS A 59 5.42 -3.34 4.34
CA CYS A 59 6.66 -4.04 4.60
C CYS A 59 7.18 -4.77 3.35
N CYS A 60 8.48 -4.65 3.11
CA CYS A 60 9.17 -5.31 2.01
C CYS A 60 9.49 -6.79 2.27
N PHE A 61 9.28 -7.28 3.49
CA PHE A 61 9.55 -8.65 3.93
C PHE A 61 8.25 -9.43 4.14
N ILE A 62 8.31 -10.76 4.07
CA ILE A 62 7.16 -11.64 4.31
C ILE A 62 6.75 -11.48 5.78
N HIS A 63 5.48 -11.18 6.04
CA HIS A 63 4.92 -11.18 7.39
C HIS A 63 4.40 -12.59 7.64
#